data_AF-A0A5J5PT62-F1
#
_entry.id   AF-A0A5J5PT62-F1
#
_cell.length_a   1.000
_cell.length_b   1.000
_cell.length_c   1.000
_cell.angle_alpha   90.00
_cell.angle_beta   90.00
_cell.angle_gamma   90.00
#
_symmetry.space_group_name_H-M   'P 1'
#
loop_
_entity.id
_entity.type
_entity.pdbx_description
1 polymer ?
#
loop_
_entity_poly.entity_id
_entity_poly.type
_entity_poly.pdbx_seq_one_letter_code
_entity_poly.pdbx_strand_id
1 'polypeptide(L)'
;MGVHAFIVPIRDLNTLQTLPGIEIHDCGHKVGLNGVDNGALRFRSVRIPRDNLLNRFGDVSQDGKYTSSLPTINKRFAAMLGELVGGRVGLAYASVGFLKISVTIAVRYSLLRQQFGPPEQPEVSILDYQSQQHKLMPMLASSYAFHFATQYLVQKYSEMKKMHDEQLVADVHALSAGLKAYVTSYTAKSLSTCREACGGHGYAAVNRFGSLRNDHDIFQTFEGDNTVLMQQVAADLLRQYKDKFQGGTLSVTWNYLRESMNTYLSQPNPIIARWESADHLRDPKFQLDAFRSLILSLSSLQSLSKLCTIVLMQEVELL
;
A
#
# COMPACT_ATOMS: atom_id res chain seq x y z
N MET A 1 6.30 25.81 15.91
CA MET A 1 5.28 24.82 16.34
C MET A 1 4.72 24.11 15.10
N GLY A 2 4.04 22.97 15.25
CA GLY A 2 3.47 22.19 14.13
C GLY A 2 2.14 21.54 14.55
N VAL A 3 1.67 20.55 13.80
CA VAL A 3 0.43 19.81 14.12
C VAL A 3 0.60 19.01 15.42
N HIS A 4 -0.38 19.10 16.32
CA HIS A 4 -0.46 18.36 17.58
C HIS A 4 -1.89 17.84 17.78
N ALA A 5 -2.03 16.80 18.61
CA ALA A 5 -3.32 16.22 18.96
C ALA A 5 -3.82 16.73 20.32
N PHE A 6 -5.11 17.06 20.38
CA PHE A 6 -5.78 17.53 21.58
C PHE A 6 -7.04 16.69 21.83
N ILE A 7 -7.31 16.39 23.09
CA ILE A 7 -8.59 15.82 23.51
C ILE A 7 -9.60 16.97 23.63
N VAL A 8 -10.70 16.90 22.88
CA VAL A 8 -11.75 17.92 22.93
C VAL A 8 -13.09 17.23 23.17
N PRO A 9 -13.74 17.44 24.33
CA PRO A 9 -15.13 17.03 24.50
C PRO A 9 -16.00 17.73 23.45
N ILE A 10 -16.78 16.96 22.69
CA ILE A 10 -17.60 17.51 21.59
C ILE A 10 -19.11 17.52 21.86
N ARG A 11 -19.56 16.68 22.81
CA ARG A 11 -20.96 16.54 23.20
C ARG A 11 -21.07 16.39 24.72
N ASP A 12 -22.19 16.82 25.26
CA ASP A 12 -22.57 16.52 26.64
C ASP A 12 -22.94 15.03 26.76
N LEU A 13 -22.45 14.36 27.81
CA LEU A 13 -22.57 12.90 27.94
C LEU A 13 -23.99 12.43 28.29
N ASN A 14 -24.83 13.31 28.85
CA ASN A 14 -26.18 12.94 29.27
C ASN A 14 -27.21 13.26 28.17
N THR A 15 -27.05 14.40 27.51
CA THR A 15 -28.00 14.92 26.51
C THR A 15 -27.59 14.65 25.07
N LEU A 16 -26.32 14.28 24.85
CA LEU A 16 -25.69 14.11 23.52
C LEU A 16 -25.72 15.37 22.64
N GLN A 17 -26.13 16.51 23.18
CA GLN A 17 -26.10 17.79 22.50
C GLN A 17 -24.67 18.29 22.34
N THR A 18 -24.39 19.03 21.27
CA THR A 18 -23.07 19.62 21.04
C THR A 18 -22.73 20.65 22.12
N LEU A 19 -21.49 20.67 22.59
CA LEU A 19 -21.04 21.66 23.56
C LEU A 19 -20.90 23.06 22.93
N PRO A 20 -20.92 24.15 23.73
CA PRO A 20 -20.84 25.51 23.20
C PRO A 20 -19.61 25.75 22.31
N GLY A 21 -19.84 26.40 21.16
CA GLY A 21 -18.80 26.69 20.17
C GLY A 21 -18.44 25.52 19.26
N ILE A 22 -19.12 24.38 19.36
CA ILE A 22 -18.89 23.20 18.51
C ILE A 22 -20.06 23.02 17.53
N GLU A 23 -19.74 22.91 16.24
CA GLU A 23 -20.68 22.49 15.20
C GLU A 23 -20.28 21.13 14.67
N ILE A 24 -21.26 20.23 14.53
CA ILE A 24 -21.10 18.90 13.93
C ILE A 24 -22.18 18.74 12.87
N HIS A 25 -21.78 18.40 11.65
CA HIS A 25 -22.69 18.12 10.54
C HIS A 25 -22.39 16.75 9.94
N ASP A 26 -23.42 15.99 9.60
CA ASP A 26 -23.25 14.76 8.81
C ASP A 26 -22.80 15.13 7.39
N CYS A 27 -21.79 14.43 6.87
CA CYS A 27 -21.31 14.62 5.49
C CYS A 27 -22.29 14.08 4.43
N GLY A 28 -23.33 13.38 4.85
CA GLY A 28 -24.41 12.87 4.02
C GLY A 28 -24.14 11.48 3.44
N HIS A 29 -24.97 11.13 2.45
CA HIS A 29 -24.89 9.85 1.77
C HIS A 29 -23.60 9.71 0.96
N LYS A 30 -22.94 8.58 1.09
CA LYS A 30 -21.67 8.25 0.45
C LYS A 30 -21.87 7.17 -0.61
N VAL A 31 -20.86 7.01 -1.47
CA VAL A 31 -20.81 5.91 -2.45
C VAL A 31 -20.91 4.55 -1.76
N GLY A 32 -20.21 4.37 -0.64
CA GLY A 32 -20.23 3.17 0.20
C GLY A 32 -19.99 3.50 1.67
N LEU A 33 -19.95 2.48 2.53
CA LEU A 33 -19.77 2.61 3.98
C LEU A 33 -20.81 3.51 4.65
N ASN A 34 -22.06 3.47 4.19
CA ASN A 34 -23.16 4.30 4.71
C ASN A 34 -23.59 3.95 6.15
N GLY A 35 -23.05 2.88 6.74
CA GLY A 35 -23.18 2.60 8.18
C GLY A 35 -22.23 3.42 9.07
N VAL A 36 -21.35 4.23 8.48
CA VAL A 36 -20.41 5.12 9.19
C VAL A 36 -20.90 6.58 9.08
N ASP A 37 -21.05 7.24 10.22
CA ASP A 37 -21.53 8.62 10.40
C ASP A 37 -20.40 9.65 10.26
N ASN A 38 -19.72 9.64 9.10
CA ASN A 38 -18.68 10.63 8.82
C ASN A 38 -19.22 12.06 8.96
N GLY A 39 -18.62 12.83 9.86
CA GLY A 39 -19.04 14.20 10.16
C GLY A 39 -17.98 15.26 9.85
N ALA A 40 -18.45 16.46 9.51
CA ALA A 40 -17.68 17.69 9.49
C ALA A 40 -17.77 18.36 10.87
N LEU A 41 -16.61 18.79 11.40
CA LEU A 41 -16.47 19.36 12.73
C LEU A 41 -15.87 20.77 12.64
N ARG A 42 -16.52 21.76 13.26
CA ARG A 42 -16.01 23.12 13.37
C ARG A 42 -15.99 23.58 14.82
N PHE A 43 -14.88 24.21 15.20
CA PHE A 43 -14.70 24.84 16.51
C PHE A 43 -14.73 26.38 16.36
N ARG A 44 -15.43 27.05 17.28
CA ARG A 44 -15.46 28.51 17.43
C ARG A 44 -15.03 28.90 18.83
N SER A 45 -13.76 29.27 18.97
CA SER A 45 -13.15 29.72 20.23
C SER A 45 -13.41 28.78 21.42
N VAL A 46 -13.43 27.47 21.16
CA VAL A 46 -13.60 26.43 22.18
C VAL A 46 -12.38 26.42 23.10
N ARG A 47 -12.63 26.42 24.41
CA ARG A 47 -11.58 26.37 25.45
C ARG A 47 -11.52 24.96 26.02
N ILE A 48 -10.30 24.45 26.14
CA ILE A 48 -9.98 23.16 26.77
C ILE A 48 -8.85 23.36 27.78
N PRO A 49 -8.74 22.51 28.81
CA PRO A 49 -7.57 22.49 29.69
C PRO A 49 -6.27 22.28 28.89
N ARG A 50 -5.17 22.89 29.34
CA ARG A 50 -3.84 22.70 28.74
C ARG A 50 -3.44 21.22 28.69
N ASP A 51 -3.78 20.48 29.75
CA ASP A 51 -3.44 19.05 29.91
C ASP A 51 -4.20 18.13 28.93
N ASN A 52 -5.13 18.67 28.14
CA ASN A 52 -5.75 17.94 27.03
C ASN A 52 -4.81 17.79 25.81
N LEU A 53 -3.64 18.44 25.81
CA LEU A 53 -2.60 18.22 24.82
C LEU A 53 -2.00 16.82 25.00
N LEU A 54 -2.01 16.00 23.95
CA LEU A 54 -1.27 14.74 23.92
C LEU A 54 0.23 15.02 23.73
N ASN A 55 0.93 15.26 24.84
CA ASN A 55 2.23 15.92 24.87
C ASN A 55 3.46 14.99 24.74
N ARG A 56 3.29 13.72 24.35
CA ARG A 56 4.40 12.73 24.26
C ARG A 56 5.59 13.21 23.42
N PHE A 57 5.33 13.94 22.34
CA PHE A 57 6.35 14.36 21.37
C PHE A 57 6.60 15.87 21.38
N GLY A 58 5.88 16.63 22.20
CA GLY A 58 6.00 18.07 22.32
C GLY A 58 5.04 18.59 23.38
N ASP A 59 5.52 19.47 24.24
CA ASP A 59 4.79 20.00 25.39
C ASP A 59 4.76 21.53 25.37
N VAL A 60 3.79 22.10 26.09
CA VAL A 60 3.65 23.53 26.30
C VAL A 60 3.50 23.75 27.80
N SER A 61 4.46 24.41 28.43
CA SER A 61 4.43 24.72 29.87
C SER A 61 3.33 25.75 30.22
N GLN A 62 3.08 25.96 31.52
CA GLN A 62 2.07 26.90 31.99
C GLN A 62 2.34 28.36 31.57
N ASP A 63 3.61 28.74 31.45
CA ASP A 63 4.06 30.04 30.94
C ASP A 63 4.07 30.11 29.39
N GLY A 64 3.61 29.06 28.70
CA GLY A 64 3.45 29.04 27.24
C GLY A 64 4.71 28.66 26.46
N LYS A 65 5.78 28.20 27.14
CA LYS A 65 7.01 27.77 26.48
C LYS A 65 6.86 26.39 25.87
N TYR A 66 7.16 26.29 24.57
CA TYR A 66 7.16 25.02 23.86
C TYR A 66 8.47 24.25 24.04
N THR A 67 8.36 22.94 24.26
CA THR A 67 9.50 22.03 24.34
C THR A 67 9.23 20.75 23.53
N SER A 68 10.27 20.14 22.98
CA SER A 68 10.18 18.85 22.30
C SER A 68 11.55 18.18 22.25
N SER A 69 11.58 16.86 22.45
CA SER A 69 12.78 16.03 22.26
C SER A 69 13.09 15.79 20.78
N LEU A 70 12.14 16.04 19.88
CA LEU A 70 12.31 15.88 18.44
C LEU A 70 12.81 17.21 17.84
N PRO A 71 14.01 17.25 17.25
CA PRO A 71 14.69 18.51 16.94
C PRO A 71 14.02 19.30 15.82
N THR A 72 13.41 18.63 14.84
CA THR A 72 12.85 19.28 13.64
C THR A 72 11.33 19.17 13.57
N ILE A 73 10.69 20.14 12.92
CA ILE A 73 9.24 20.12 12.64
C ILE A 73 8.87 18.84 11.86
N ASN A 74 9.69 18.44 10.88
CA ASN A 74 9.45 17.26 10.06
C ASN A 74 9.49 15.97 10.88
N LYS A 75 10.44 15.81 11.82
CA LYS A 75 10.49 14.64 12.71
C LYS A 75 9.26 14.58 13.61
N ARG A 76 8.79 15.73 14.12
CA ARG A 76 7.55 15.81 14.92
C ARG A 76 6.32 15.42 14.11
N PHE A 77 6.19 15.97 12.91
CA PHE A 77 5.08 15.64 12.02
C PHE A 77 5.07 14.15 11.64
N ALA A 78 6.23 13.57 11.32
CA ALA A 78 6.36 12.14 11.05
C ALA A 78 5.98 11.27 12.26
N ALA A 79 6.38 11.66 13.48
CA ALA A 79 5.99 10.96 14.70
C ALA A 79 4.47 11.00 14.95
N MET A 80 3.81 12.12 14.66
CA MET A 80 2.34 12.23 14.72
C MET A 80 1.65 11.35 13.68
N LEU A 81 2.16 11.31 12.45
CA LEU A 81 1.60 10.47 11.38
C LEU A 81 1.96 8.99 11.53
N GLY A 82 2.87 8.63 12.44
CA GLY A 82 3.28 7.24 12.67
C GLY A 82 2.11 6.32 13.06
N GLU A 83 1.03 6.87 13.61
CA GLU A 83 -0.15 6.07 13.95
C GLU A 83 -0.94 5.61 12.71
N LEU A 84 -0.85 6.34 11.58
CA LEU A 84 -1.50 5.94 10.32
C LEU A 84 -0.97 4.60 9.78
N VAL A 85 0.21 4.17 10.22
CA VAL A 85 0.78 2.86 9.87
C VAL A 85 -0.16 1.74 10.27
N GLY A 86 -0.79 1.81 11.45
CA GLY A 86 -1.75 0.79 11.89
C GLY A 86 -2.97 0.71 10.98
N GLY A 87 -3.50 1.87 10.56
CA GLY A 87 -4.58 1.97 9.59
C GLY A 87 -4.21 1.34 8.24
N ARG A 88 -3.00 1.61 7.73
CA ARG A 88 -2.51 1.02 6.47
C ARG A 88 -2.42 -0.50 6.53
N VAL A 89 -1.91 -1.05 7.63
CA VAL A 89 -1.83 -2.51 7.87
C VAL A 89 -3.23 -3.11 7.82
N GLY A 90 -4.19 -2.49 8.51
CA GLY A 90 -5.59 -2.92 8.53
C GLY A 90 -6.26 -2.89 7.15
N LEU A 91 -6.09 -1.80 6.39
CA LEU A 91 -6.67 -1.65 5.06
C LEU A 91 -6.09 -2.63 4.04
N ALA A 92 -4.78 -2.89 4.10
CA ALA A 92 -4.13 -3.89 3.25
C ALA A 92 -4.70 -5.28 3.54
N TYR A 93 -4.77 -5.67 4.83
CA TYR A 93 -5.31 -6.96 5.26
C TYR A 93 -6.79 -7.11 4.88
N ALA A 94 -7.61 -6.10 5.14
CA ALA A 94 -9.04 -6.11 4.82
C ALA A 94 -9.28 -6.22 3.31
N SER A 95 -8.47 -5.54 2.47
CA SER A 95 -8.55 -5.63 1.00
C SER A 95 -8.36 -7.04 0.47
N VAL A 96 -7.56 -7.88 1.15
CA VAL A 96 -7.42 -9.30 0.78
C VAL A 96 -8.73 -10.04 1.01
N GLY A 97 -9.50 -9.69 2.05
CA GLY A 97 -10.84 -10.22 2.29
C GLY A 97 -11.81 -9.94 1.14
N PHE A 98 -11.86 -8.69 0.67
CA PHE A 98 -12.67 -8.30 -0.50
C PHE A 98 -12.26 -9.07 -1.76
N LEU A 99 -10.95 -9.24 -1.99
CA LEU A 99 -10.42 -10.02 -3.11
C LEU A 99 -10.86 -11.49 -3.01
N LYS A 100 -10.71 -12.11 -1.84
CA LYS A 100 -11.12 -13.50 -1.61
C LYS A 100 -12.61 -13.72 -1.87
N ILE A 101 -13.47 -12.83 -1.37
CA ILE A 101 -14.92 -12.91 -1.59
C ILE A 101 -15.25 -12.82 -3.08
N SER A 102 -14.75 -11.77 -3.74
CA SER A 102 -15.07 -11.49 -5.15
C SER A 102 -14.58 -12.57 -6.10
N VAL A 103 -13.34 -13.05 -5.93
CA VAL A 103 -12.78 -14.14 -6.74
C VAL A 103 -13.52 -15.45 -6.47
N THR A 104 -13.87 -15.75 -5.22
CA THR A 104 -14.64 -16.97 -4.89
C THR A 104 -15.99 -16.97 -5.59
N ILE A 105 -16.72 -15.85 -5.57
CA ILE A 105 -18.01 -15.73 -6.28
C ILE A 105 -17.79 -15.95 -7.77
N ALA A 106 -16.82 -15.26 -8.38
CA ALA A 106 -16.58 -15.34 -9.82
C ALA A 106 -16.12 -16.73 -10.29
N VAL A 107 -15.23 -17.40 -9.54
CA VAL A 107 -14.77 -18.75 -9.86
C VAL A 107 -15.91 -19.76 -9.74
N ARG A 108 -16.69 -19.71 -8.66
CA ARG A 108 -17.84 -20.62 -8.49
C ARG A 108 -18.91 -20.40 -9.54
N TYR A 109 -19.23 -19.15 -9.86
CA TYR A 109 -20.14 -18.82 -10.96
C TYR A 109 -19.59 -19.37 -12.28
N SER A 110 -18.31 -19.17 -12.55
CA SER A 110 -17.69 -19.61 -13.80
C SER A 110 -17.68 -21.12 -13.95
N LEU A 111 -17.50 -21.87 -12.86
CA LEU A 111 -17.54 -23.32 -12.86
C LEU A 111 -18.93 -23.85 -13.26
N LEU A 112 -20.00 -23.20 -12.79
CA LEU A 112 -21.38 -23.65 -12.99
C LEU A 112 -22.03 -23.07 -14.25
N ARG A 113 -21.61 -21.89 -14.68
CA ARG A 113 -22.19 -21.24 -15.85
C ARG A 113 -21.67 -21.92 -17.11
N GLN A 114 -22.59 -22.46 -17.90
CA GLN A 114 -22.31 -22.92 -19.26
C GLN A 114 -22.72 -21.84 -20.26
N GLN A 115 -21.88 -21.63 -21.27
CA GLN A 115 -22.19 -20.77 -22.41
C GLN A 115 -21.25 -21.10 -23.58
N PHE A 116 -21.85 -21.35 -24.75
CA PHE A 116 -21.13 -21.79 -25.96
C PHE A 116 -20.40 -23.13 -25.77
N GLY A 117 -19.82 -23.65 -26.85
CA GLY A 117 -19.05 -24.89 -26.84
C GLY A 117 -18.65 -25.29 -28.27
N PRO A 118 -17.96 -26.43 -28.43
CA PRO A 118 -17.69 -26.99 -29.76
C PRO A 118 -19.01 -27.21 -30.53
N PRO A 119 -19.01 -27.09 -31.87
CA PRO A 119 -20.18 -27.42 -32.68
C PRO A 119 -20.68 -28.83 -32.37
N GLU A 120 -22.01 -28.98 -32.30
CA GLU A 120 -22.69 -30.27 -32.06
C GLU A 120 -22.32 -30.95 -30.71
N GLN A 121 -21.72 -30.21 -29.77
CA GLN A 121 -21.47 -30.68 -28.40
C GLN A 121 -22.26 -29.85 -27.37
N PRO A 122 -22.50 -30.39 -26.16
CA PRO A 122 -23.06 -29.61 -25.07
C PRO A 122 -22.23 -28.37 -24.76
N GLU A 123 -22.89 -27.34 -24.22
CA GLU A 123 -22.18 -26.16 -23.73
C GLU A 123 -21.18 -26.54 -22.63
N VAL A 124 -20.03 -25.88 -22.64
CA VAL A 124 -18.96 -26.11 -21.66
C VAL A 124 -19.01 -25.04 -20.57
N SER A 125 -18.42 -25.36 -19.42
CA SER A 125 -18.24 -24.41 -18.34
C SER A 125 -17.46 -23.20 -18.84
N ILE A 126 -17.89 -21.98 -18.49
CA ILE A 126 -17.13 -20.81 -18.93
C ILE A 126 -15.74 -20.75 -18.29
N LEU A 127 -15.51 -21.49 -17.20
CA LEU A 127 -14.19 -21.65 -16.59
C LEU A 127 -13.23 -22.49 -17.46
N ASP A 128 -13.72 -23.29 -18.40
CA ASP A 128 -12.88 -24.10 -19.29
C ASP A 128 -12.23 -23.25 -20.40
N TYR A 129 -12.73 -22.04 -20.65
CA TYR A 129 -12.10 -21.11 -21.59
C TYR A 129 -10.86 -20.45 -20.97
N GLN A 130 -9.73 -20.52 -21.69
CA GLN A 130 -8.48 -19.86 -21.29
C GLN A 130 -8.65 -18.35 -21.03
N SER A 131 -9.54 -17.69 -21.78
CA SER A 131 -9.84 -16.26 -21.58
C SER A 131 -10.44 -15.96 -20.20
N GLN A 132 -11.24 -16.87 -19.65
CA GLN A 132 -11.79 -16.76 -18.30
C GLN A 132 -10.73 -17.12 -17.25
N GLN A 133 -9.93 -18.17 -17.51
CA GLN A 133 -8.85 -18.58 -16.63
C GLN A 133 -7.77 -17.50 -16.47
N HIS A 134 -7.37 -16.85 -17.57
CA HIS A 134 -6.40 -15.75 -17.55
C HIS A 134 -6.87 -14.53 -16.74
N LYS A 135 -8.19 -14.34 -16.59
CA LYS A 135 -8.73 -13.34 -15.67
C LYS A 135 -8.66 -13.84 -14.23
N LEU A 136 -9.25 -15.01 -13.96
CA LEU A 136 -9.57 -15.43 -12.59
C LEU A 136 -8.42 -16.14 -11.87
N MET A 137 -7.64 -16.98 -12.56
CA MET A 137 -6.60 -17.80 -11.92
C MET A 137 -5.46 -16.95 -11.35
N PRO A 138 -4.95 -15.90 -12.05
CA PRO A 138 -3.97 -15.00 -11.46
C PRO A 138 -4.50 -14.25 -10.23
N MET A 139 -5.78 -13.86 -10.23
CA MET A 139 -6.42 -13.21 -9.06
C MET A 139 -6.56 -14.17 -7.89
N LEU A 140 -6.89 -15.44 -8.15
CA LEU A 140 -6.92 -16.49 -7.13
C LEU A 140 -5.54 -16.69 -6.52
N ALA A 141 -4.49 -16.86 -7.32
CA ALA A 141 -3.12 -16.97 -6.84
C ALA A 141 -2.70 -15.73 -6.04
N SER A 142 -3.02 -14.53 -6.54
CA SER A 142 -2.73 -13.27 -5.86
C SER A 142 -3.42 -13.15 -4.50
N SER A 143 -4.63 -13.71 -4.35
CA SER A 143 -5.33 -13.73 -3.06
C SER A 143 -4.59 -14.50 -1.97
N TYR A 144 -3.88 -15.58 -2.35
CA TYR A 144 -3.01 -16.33 -1.43
C TYR A 144 -1.70 -15.58 -1.17
N ALA A 145 -1.05 -15.07 -2.22
CA ALA A 145 0.19 -14.31 -2.08
C ALA A 145 0.00 -13.08 -1.16
N PHE A 146 -1.07 -12.30 -1.37
CA PHE A 146 -1.37 -11.16 -0.52
C PHE A 146 -1.81 -11.55 0.89
N HIS A 147 -2.44 -12.71 1.06
CA HIS A 147 -2.74 -13.20 2.40
C HIS A 147 -1.47 -13.38 3.22
N PHE A 148 -0.47 -14.08 2.68
CA PHE A 148 0.81 -14.27 3.38
C PHE A 148 1.58 -12.95 3.54
N ALA A 149 1.62 -12.10 2.51
CA ALA A 149 2.30 -10.80 2.59
C ALA A 149 1.69 -9.89 3.67
N THR A 150 0.36 -9.82 3.76
CA THR A 150 -0.32 -9.00 4.77
C THR A 150 -0.26 -9.61 6.17
N GLN A 151 -0.26 -10.95 6.31
CA GLN A 151 0.00 -11.59 7.59
C GLN A 151 1.42 -11.30 8.10
N TYR A 152 2.41 -11.36 7.22
CA TYR A 152 3.78 -10.98 7.55
C TYR A 152 3.86 -9.51 8.00
N LEU A 153 3.19 -8.60 7.29
CA LEU A 153 3.10 -7.19 7.70
C LEU A 153 2.45 -7.01 9.07
N VAL A 154 1.36 -7.73 9.37
CA VAL A 154 0.70 -7.71 10.68
C VAL A 154 1.65 -8.17 11.79
N GLN A 155 2.41 -9.24 11.54
CA GLN A 155 3.41 -9.72 12.49
C GLN A 155 4.49 -8.66 12.73
N LYS A 156 5.04 -8.07 11.66
CA LYS A 156 6.05 -7.01 11.76
C LYS A 156 5.55 -5.77 12.48
N TYR A 157 4.30 -5.38 12.25
CA TYR A 157 3.66 -4.30 12.98
C TYR A 157 3.48 -4.62 14.47
N SER A 158 3.10 -5.86 14.81
CA SER A 158 3.03 -6.29 16.21
C SER A 158 4.40 -6.29 16.88
N GLU A 159 5.44 -6.73 16.18
CA GLU A 159 6.84 -6.67 16.63
C GLU A 159 7.26 -5.21 16.88
N MET A 160 6.97 -4.31 15.95
CA MET A 160 7.26 -2.88 16.03
C MET A 160 6.57 -2.19 17.23
N LYS A 161 5.34 -2.58 17.57
CA LYS A 161 4.66 -1.99 18.75
C LYS A 161 5.24 -2.49 20.08
N LYS A 162 5.94 -3.63 20.09
CA LYS A 162 6.60 -4.20 21.28
C LYS A 162 8.05 -3.72 21.42
N MET A 163 8.73 -3.49 20.30
CA MET A 163 10.15 -3.14 20.25
C MET A 163 10.32 -1.66 19.90
N HIS A 164 11.20 -0.94 20.60
CA HIS A 164 11.55 0.45 20.29
C HIS A 164 12.71 0.54 19.28
N ASP A 165 12.70 -0.31 18.27
CA ASP A 165 13.73 -0.38 17.23
C ASP A 165 13.40 0.57 16.07
N GLU A 166 14.25 1.58 15.86
CA GLU A 166 14.09 2.58 14.81
C GLU A 166 14.13 1.97 13.40
N GLN A 167 14.93 0.93 13.18
CA GLN A 167 15.03 0.28 11.87
C GLN A 167 13.74 -0.45 11.55
N LEU A 168 13.21 -1.21 12.51
CA LEU A 168 11.95 -1.92 12.34
C LEU A 168 10.77 -0.95 12.09
N VAL A 169 10.76 0.22 12.75
CA VAL A 169 9.76 1.27 12.50
C VAL A 169 9.84 1.77 11.06
N ALA A 170 11.05 2.04 10.56
CA ALA A 170 11.25 2.49 9.18
C ALA A 170 10.82 1.42 8.17
N ASP A 171 11.18 0.16 8.40
CA ASP A 171 10.83 -0.97 7.54
C ASP A 171 9.31 -1.17 7.48
N VAL A 172 8.63 -1.16 8.62
CA VAL A 172 7.17 -1.30 8.68
C VAL A 172 6.47 -0.11 8.02
N HIS A 173 7.01 1.11 8.15
CA HIS A 173 6.45 2.27 7.47
C HIS A 173 6.51 2.11 5.95
N ALA A 174 7.66 1.75 5.39
CA ALA A 174 7.84 1.54 3.94
C ALA A 174 6.97 0.37 3.44
N LEU A 175 7.02 -0.77 4.14
CA LEU A 175 6.28 -1.97 3.77
C LEU A 175 4.76 -1.76 3.83
N SER A 176 4.25 -1.11 4.89
CA SER A 176 2.83 -0.80 5.02
C SER A 176 2.34 0.17 3.93
N ALA A 177 3.12 1.20 3.59
CA ALA A 177 2.79 2.13 2.52
C ALA A 177 2.67 1.41 1.17
N GLY A 178 3.68 0.61 0.80
CA GLY A 178 3.71 -0.13 -0.46
C GLY A 178 2.63 -1.20 -0.56
N LEU A 179 2.49 -2.06 0.47
CA LEU A 179 1.48 -3.13 0.46
C LEU A 179 0.07 -2.57 0.48
N LYS A 180 -0.21 -1.53 1.29
CA LYS A 180 -1.53 -0.89 1.27
C LYS A 180 -1.83 -0.36 -0.11
N ALA A 181 -0.93 0.43 -0.71
CA ALA A 181 -1.18 1.03 -2.02
C ALA A 181 -1.37 -0.01 -3.13
N TYR A 182 -0.51 -1.02 -3.18
CA TYR A 182 -0.55 -2.05 -4.21
C TYR A 182 -1.78 -2.95 -4.06
N VAL A 183 -2.01 -3.51 -2.87
CA VAL A 183 -3.09 -4.47 -2.63
C VAL A 183 -4.46 -3.81 -2.79
N THR A 184 -4.65 -2.59 -2.29
CA THR A 184 -5.94 -1.87 -2.45
C THR A 184 -6.22 -1.58 -3.94
N SER A 185 -5.23 -1.08 -4.69
CA SER A 185 -5.39 -0.83 -6.13
C SER A 185 -5.70 -2.11 -6.91
N TYR A 186 -4.98 -3.20 -6.60
CA TYR A 186 -5.20 -4.50 -7.22
C TYR A 186 -6.60 -5.03 -6.93
N THR A 187 -7.05 -4.99 -5.67
CA THR A 187 -8.37 -5.45 -5.25
C THR A 187 -9.49 -4.64 -5.93
N ALA A 188 -9.36 -3.32 -6.02
CA ALA A 188 -10.37 -2.46 -6.67
C ALA A 188 -10.57 -2.83 -8.14
N LYS A 189 -9.47 -3.05 -8.88
CA LYS A 189 -9.51 -3.53 -10.27
C LYS A 189 -10.07 -4.95 -10.37
N SER A 190 -9.68 -5.83 -9.46
CA SER A 190 -10.11 -7.23 -9.41
C SER A 190 -11.62 -7.35 -9.15
N LEU A 191 -12.18 -6.51 -8.28
CA LEU A 191 -13.62 -6.46 -8.02
C LEU A 191 -14.43 -6.16 -9.29
N SER A 192 -13.97 -5.20 -10.09
CA SER A 192 -14.61 -4.86 -11.37
C SER A 192 -14.47 -6.01 -12.38
N THR A 193 -13.30 -6.62 -12.45
CA THR A 193 -13.03 -7.78 -13.33
C THR A 193 -13.88 -9.00 -12.95
N CYS A 194 -14.01 -9.30 -11.65
CA CYS A 194 -14.84 -10.41 -11.16
C CYS A 194 -16.32 -10.19 -11.46
N ARG A 195 -16.82 -8.96 -11.33
CA ARG A 195 -18.19 -8.61 -11.72
C ARG A 195 -18.43 -8.90 -13.20
N GLU A 196 -17.50 -8.48 -14.06
CA GLU A 196 -17.58 -8.68 -15.52
C GLU A 196 -17.46 -10.15 -15.92
N ALA A 197 -16.63 -10.91 -15.21
CA ALA A 197 -16.50 -12.35 -15.37
C ALA A 197 -17.81 -13.11 -15.07
N CYS A 198 -18.73 -12.51 -14.31
CA CYS A 198 -20.07 -13.03 -14.04
C CYS A 198 -21.15 -12.51 -15.02
N GLY A 199 -20.77 -11.83 -16.09
CA GLY A 199 -21.67 -11.31 -17.12
C GLY A 199 -22.77 -10.40 -16.57
N GLY A 200 -23.97 -10.46 -17.17
CA GLY A 200 -25.12 -9.66 -16.75
C GLY A 200 -25.58 -9.97 -15.32
N HIS A 201 -25.46 -11.22 -14.86
CA HIS A 201 -25.83 -11.60 -13.50
C HIS A 201 -24.93 -10.91 -12.47
N GLY A 202 -23.66 -10.63 -12.80
CA GLY A 202 -22.77 -9.86 -11.95
C GLY A 202 -23.26 -8.45 -11.61
N TYR A 203 -24.19 -7.87 -12.41
CA TYR A 203 -24.78 -6.56 -12.16
C TYR A 203 -25.95 -6.59 -11.15
N ALA A 204 -26.53 -7.76 -10.89
CA ALA A 204 -27.64 -7.88 -9.94
C ALA A 204 -27.15 -7.62 -8.51
N ALA A 205 -27.85 -6.75 -7.77
CA ALA A 205 -27.47 -6.34 -6.42
C ALA A 205 -27.31 -7.53 -5.45
N VAL A 206 -28.12 -8.58 -5.61
CA VAL A 206 -28.06 -9.82 -4.81
C VAL A 206 -26.71 -10.53 -4.91
N ASN A 207 -25.95 -10.32 -5.99
CA ASN A 207 -24.61 -10.89 -6.20
C ASN A 207 -23.49 -10.02 -5.60
N ARG A 208 -23.85 -8.92 -4.93
CA ARG A 208 -23.01 -8.10 -4.04
C ARG A 208 -21.80 -7.39 -4.63
N PHE A 209 -21.43 -7.62 -5.89
CA PHE A 209 -20.29 -6.93 -6.51
C PHE A 209 -20.40 -5.41 -6.47
N GLY A 210 -21.61 -4.86 -6.65
CA GLY A 210 -21.86 -3.41 -6.53
C GLY A 210 -21.51 -2.88 -5.14
N SER A 211 -22.08 -3.47 -4.09
CA SER A 211 -21.79 -3.09 -2.70
C SER A 211 -20.32 -3.27 -2.35
N LEU A 212 -19.70 -4.40 -2.73
CA LEU A 212 -18.29 -4.65 -2.47
C LEU A 212 -17.38 -3.62 -3.14
N ARG A 213 -17.67 -3.21 -4.38
CA ARG A 213 -16.93 -2.15 -5.09
C ARG A 213 -17.08 -0.81 -4.38
N ASN A 214 -18.32 -0.44 -4.07
CA ASN A 214 -18.63 0.84 -3.43
C ASN A 214 -17.98 0.97 -2.04
N ASP A 215 -18.04 -0.08 -1.22
CA ASP A 215 -17.49 -0.07 0.13
C ASP A 215 -15.95 -0.13 0.13
N HIS A 216 -15.35 -0.80 -0.87
CA HIS A 216 -13.90 -0.91 -0.98
C HIS A 216 -13.22 0.30 -1.64
N ASP A 217 -13.92 1.03 -2.50
CA ASP A 217 -13.34 2.09 -3.35
C ASP A 217 -12.47 3.09 -2.57
N ILE A 218 -12.98 3.52 -1.41
CA ILE A 218 -12.32 4.50 -0.54
C ILE A 218 -11.01 4.00 0.09
N PHE A 219 -10.74 2.69 0.08
CA PHE A 219 -9.52 2.10 0.66
C PHE A 219 -8.26 2.56 -0.10
N GLN A 220 -8.41 3.00 -1.34
CA GLN A 220 -7.33 3.60 -2.13
C GLN A 220 -6.94 5.01 -1.64
N THR A 221 -7.78 5.64 -0.80
CA THR A 221 -7.63 7.03 -0.33
C THR A 221 -7.40 7.12 1.18
N PHE A 222 -8.09 6.31 1.99
CA PHE A 222 -7.90 6.30 3.45
C PHE A 222 -6.45 6.00 3.85
N GLU A 223 -6.00 6.63 4.94
CA GLU A 223 -4.68 6.39 5.55
C GLU A 223 -3.49 6.67 4.62
N GLY A 224 -3.74 7.49 3.58
CA GLY A 224 -2.78 7.93 2.57
C GLY A 224 -3.22 7.54 1.17
N ASP A 225 -3.31 8.51 0.28
CA ASP A 225 -3.55 8.28 -1.15
C ASP A 225 -2.50 7.32 -1.73
N ASN A 226 -2.95 6.38 -2.57
CA ASN A 226 -2.07 5.35 -3.12
C ASN A 226 -0.92 5.91 -3.96
N THR A 227 -1.12 7.00 -4.70
CA THR A 227 -0.05 7.63 -5.50
C THR A 227 1.00 8.24 -4.57
N VAL A 228 0.57 8.97 -3.56
CA VAL A 228 1.45 9.58 -2.56
C VAL A 228 2.23 8.51 -1.79
N LEU A 229 1.59 7.41 -1.38
CA LEU A 229 2.27 6.32 -0.70
C LEU A 229 3.30 5.63 -1.60
N MET A 230 3.00 5.41 -2.87
CA MET A 230 3.98 4.86 -3.82
C MET A 230 5.15 5.81 -4.07
N GLN A 231 4.92 7.12 -4.06
CA GLN A 231 6.00 8.12 -4.10
C GLN A 231 6.90 8.05 -2.86
N GLN A 232 6.33 7.82 -1.67
CA GLN A 232 7.11 7.62 -0.45
C GLN A 232 7.98 6.37 -0.53
N VAL A 233 7.44 5.26 -1.03
CA VAL A 233 8.19 4.02 -1.26
C VAL A 233 9.32 4.24 -2.27
N ALA A 234 9.04 4.92 -3.39
CA ALA A 234 10.05 5.23 -4.39
C ALA A 234 11.17 6.12 -3.83
N ALA A 235 10.81 7.17 -3.06
CA ALA A 235 11.78 8.04 -2.42
C ALA A 235 12.66 7.28 -1.40
N ASP A 236 12.06 6.36 -0.64
CA ASP A 236 12.79 5.51 0.30
C ASP A 236 13.78 4.58 -0.42
N LEU A 237 13.34 3.88 -1.46
CA LEU A 237 14.21 3.03 -2.28
C LEU A 237 15.37 3.81 -2.92
N LEU A 238 15.10 5.01 -3.43
CA LEU A 238 16.14 5.89 -4.00
C LEU A 238 17.14 6.37 -2.94
N ARG A 239 16.68 6.63 -1.71
CA ARG A 239 17.55 6.99 -0.59
C ARG A 239 18.44 5.81 -0.20
N GLN A 240 17.86 4.63 0.00
CA GLN A 240 18.62 3.41 0.29
C GLN A 240 19.65 3.12 -0.79
N TYR A 241 19.29 3.31 -2.06
CA TYR A 241 20.21 3.19 -3.18
C TYR A 241 21.35 4.20 -3.09
N LYS A 242 21.04 5.50 -2.89
CA LYS A 242 22.06 6.55 -2.72
C LYS A 242 23.03 6.23 -1.59
N ASP A 243 22.54 5.74 -0.46
CA ASP A 243 23.36 5.44 0.72
C ASP A 243 24.38 4.32 0.43
N LYS A 244 24.13 3.43 -0.53
CA LYS A 244 25.12 2.44 -1.00
C LYS A 244 26.34 3.07 -1.68
N PHE A 245 26.19 4.29 -2.23
CA PHE A 245 27.25 5.06 -2.87
C PHE A 245 27.86 6.12 -1.93
N GLN A 246 27.42 6.18 -0.68
CA GLN A 246 28.03 7.06 0.32
C GLN A 246 29.17 6.31 1.03
N GLY A 247 30.39 6.82 0.89
CA GLY A 247 31.62 6.24 1.43
C GLY A 247 32.84 6.65 0.59
N GLY A 248 34.05 6.37 1.07
CA GLY A 248 35.26 6.55 0.26
C GLY A 248 35.25 5.64 -0.97
N THR A 249 36.01 5.97 -2.02
CA THR A 249 36.05 5.26 -3.32
C THR A 249 36.17 3.74 -3.17
N LEU A 250 36.95 3.27 -2.19
CA LEU A 250 37.13 1.84 -1.90
C LEU A 250 35.88 1.16 -1.32
N SER A 251 35.11 1.83 -0.46
CA SER A 251 33.89 1.28 0.13
C SER A 251 32.76 1.19 -0.89
N VAL A 252 32.62 2.21 -1.74
CA VAL A 252 31.66 2.21 -2.84
C VAL A 252 32.00 1.12 -3.86
N THR A 253 33.28 1.01 -4.24
CA THR A 253 33.76 -0.05 -5.15
C THR A 253 33.56 -1.44 -4.54
N TRP A 254 33.82 -1.63 -3.25
CA TRP A 254 33.62 -2.91 -2.56
C TRP A 254 32.14 -3.30 -2.46
N ASN A 255 31.25 -2.37 -2.12
CA ASN A 255 29.81 -2.61 -2.07
C ASN A 255 29.26 -2.97 -3.46
N TYR A 256 29.66 -2.22 -4.49
CA TYR A 256 29.31 -2.48 -5.87
C TYR A 256 29.84 -3.85 -6.35
N LEU A 257 31.10 -4.18 -6.05
CA LEU A 257 31.71 -5.46 -6.39
C LEU A 257 31.04 -6.62 -5.66
N ARG A 258 30.68 -6.47 -4.38
CA ARG A 258 29.98 -7.51 -3.61
C ARG A 258 28.59 -7.81 -4.15
N GLU A 259 27.85 -6.76 -4.52
CA GLU A 259 26.50 -6.90 -5.07
C GLU A 259 26.55 -7.43 -6.52
N SER A 260 27.50 -6.95 -7.32
CA SER A 260 27.78 -7.47 -8.66
C SER A 260 28.23 -8.93 -8.59
N MET A 261 29.16 -9.30 -7.70
CA MET A 261 29.60 -10.67 -7.50
C MET A 261 28.47 -11.57 -7.00
N ASN A 262 27.64 -11.12 -6.05
CA ASN A 262 26.46 -11.90 -5.67
C ASN A 262 25.51 -12.07 -6.87
N THR A 263 25.30 -11.05 -7.70
CA THR A 263 24.46 -11.16 -8.89
C THR A 263 25.05 -12.11 -9.95
N TYR A 264 26.37 -12.03 -10.19
CA TYR A 264 27.12 -12.87 -11.14
C TYR A 264 27.30 -14.33 -10.66
N LEU A 265 27.48 -14.54 -9.35
CA LEU A 265 27.61 -15.86 -8.73
C LEU A 265 26.25 -16.53 -8.48
N SER A 266 25.16 -15.75 -8.38
CA SER A 266 23.83 -16.30 -8.16
C SER A 266 23.24 -16.89 -9.43
N GLN A 267 23.32 -16.24 -10.60
CA GLN A 267 22.90 -16.82 -11.89
C GLN A 267 23.53 -16.13 -13.12
N PRO A 268 23.79 -16.85 -14.21
CA PRO A 268 23.98 -16.25 -15.52
C PRO A 268 22.67 -15.55 -15.90
N ASN A 269 22.75 -14.26 -16.20
CA ASN A 269 21.65 -13.39 -16.61
C ASN A 269 20.56 -14.17 -17.41
N PRO A 270 19.27 -14.17 -17.00
CA PRO A 270 18.21 -14.88 -17.74
C PRO A 270 18.05 -14.44 -19.19
N ILE A 271 18.46 -13.20 -19.51
CA ILE A 271 18.49 -12.66 -20.88
C ILE A 271 19.60 -13.35 -21.72
N ILE A 272 20.66 -13.83 -21.08
CA ILE A 272 21.83 -14.44 -21.71
C ILE A 272 21.75 -15.98 -21.69
N ALA A 273 21.25 -16.58 -20.61
CA ALA A 273 21.24 -18.04 -20.42
C ALA A 273 20.15 -18.78 -21.21
N ARG A 274 19.04 -18.10 -21.60
CA ARG A 274 17.91 -18.65 -22.39
C ARG A 274 17.42 -20.02 -21.88
N TRP A 275 17.35 -20.21 -20.57
CA TRP A 275 16.78 -21.43 -20.01
C TRP A 275 15.26 -21.31 -20.01
N GLU A 276 14.60 -22.07 -20.89
CA GLU A 276 13.16 -21.96 -21.16
C GLU A 276 12.37 -23.19 -20.70
N SER A 277 13.02 -24.15 -20.03
CA SER A 277 12.34 -25.37 -19.58
C SER A 277 11.29 -25.05 -18.52
N ALA A 278 10.18 -25.81 -18.55
CA ALA A 278 9.10 -25.62 -17.60
C ALA A 278 9.56 -25.80 -16.15
N ASP A 279 10.51 -26.70 -15.89
CA ASP A 279 11.09 -26.92 -14.56
C ASP A 279 11.89 -25.71 -14.10
N HIS A 280 12.67 -25.08 -14.99
CA HIS A 280 13.42 -23.88 -14.68
C HIS A 280 12.49 -22.69 -14.39
N LEU A 281 11.48 -22.47 -15.24
CA LEU A 281 10.54 -21.35 -15.06
C LEU A 281 9.66 -21.50 -13.80
N ARG A 282 9.52 -22.72 -13.28
CA ARG A 282 8.79 -23.04 -12.04
C ARG A 282 9.68 -23.10 -10.80
N ASP A 283 11.00 -22.98 -10.94
CA ASP A 283 11.92 -22.94 -9.80
C ASP A 283 11.68 -21.66 -8.96
N PRO A 284 11.28 -21.78 -7.68
CA PRO A 284 11.05 -20.62 -6.82
C PRO A 284 12.30 -19.74 -6.65
N LYS A 285 13.50 -20.34 -6.67
CA LYS A 285 14.75 -19.59 -6.55
C LYS A 285 14.96 -18.72 -7.78
N PHE A 286 14.86 -19.31 -8.97
CA PHE A 286 14.87 -18.56 -10.23
C PHE A 286 13.86 -17.40 -10.23
N GLN A 287 12.59 -17.68 -9.89
CA GLN A 287 11.56 -16.64 -9.87
C GLN A 287 11.92 -15.48 -8.93
N LEU A 288 12.36 -15.78 -7.71
CA LEU A 288 12.76 -14.77 -6.74
C LEU A 288 13.96 -13.94 -7.22
N ASP A 289 14.96 -14.60 -7.79
CA ASP A 289 16.17 -13.95 -8.30
C ASP A 289 15.84 -13.06 -9.52
N ALA A 290 14.93 -13.50 -10.40
CA ALA A 290 14.43 -12.69 -11.51
C ALA A 290 13.72 -11.40 -11.02
N PHE A 291 12.86 -11.50 -10.00
CA PHE A 291 12.23 -10.32 -9.39
C PHE A 291 13.25 -9.37 -8.76
N ARG A 292 14.26 -9.89 -8.05
CA ARG A 292 15.33 -9.09 -7.44
C ARG A 292 16.18 -8.37 -8.49
N SER A 293 16.55 -9.08 -9.56
CA SER A 293 17.31 -8.52 -10.67
C SER A 293 16.57 -7.35 -11.32
N LEU A 294 15.26 -7.51 -11.56
CA LEU A 294 14.43 -6.43 -12.10
C LEU A 294 14.42 -5.20 -11.19
N ILE A 295 14.23 -5.37 -9.89
CA ILE A 295 14.20 -4.25 -8.92
C ILE A 295 15.55 -3.50 -8.89
N LEU A 296 16.66 -4.23 -8.89
CA LEU A 296 18.00 -3.64 -8.92
C LEU A 296 18.26 -2.88 -10.23
N SER A 297 17.83 -3.43 -11.37
CA SER A 297 17.97 -2.79 -12.68
C SER A 297 17.14 -1.50 -12.81
N LEU A 298 15.91 -1.48 -12.28
CA LEU A 298 15.07 -0.28 -12.30
C LEU A 298 15.64 0.82 -11.39
N SER A 299 16.20 0.42 -10.26
CA SER A 299 16.87 1.35 -9.33
C SER A 299 18.13 1.96 -9.95
N SER A 300 18.87 1.21 -10.78
CA SER A 300 20.07 1.72 -11.49
C SER A 300 19.74 2.55 -12.74
N LEU A 301 18.65 2.22 -13.45
CA LEU A 301 18.20 2.95 -14.64
C LEU A 301 17.70 4.38 -14.33
N GLN A 302 17.05 4.59 -13.17
CA GLN A 302 16.67 5.94 -12.75
C GLN A 302 17.90 6.82 -12.46
N SER A 303 19.00 6.24 -12.00
CA SER A 303 20.31 6.91 -11.85
C SER A 303 20.89 7.30 -13.20
N LEU A 304 20.79 6.43 -14.21
CA LEU A 304 21.22 6.70 -15.59
C LEU A 304 20.42 7.84 -16.21
N SER A 305 19.12 7.98 -15.91
CA SER A 305 18.34 9.13 -16.37
C SER A 305 18.85 10.45 -15.77
N LYS A 306 19.23 10.47 -14.48
CA LYS A 306 19.85 11.64 -13.84
C LYS A 306 21.29 11.87 -14.32
N LEU A 307 22.06 10.82 -14.59
CA LEU A 307 23.38 10.92 -15.20
C LEU A 307 23.27 11.46 -16.63
N CYS A 308 22.27 11.04 -17.42
CA CYS A 308 22.03 11.60 -18.74
C CYS A 308 21.63 13.08 -18.66
N THR A 309 20.84 13.51 -17.67
CA THR A 309 20.52 14.93 -17.48
C THR A 309 21.75 15.75 -17.03
N ILE A 310 22.65 15.18 -16.24
CA ILE A 310 23.90 15.85 -15.80
C ILE A 310 24.93 15.89 -16.94
N VAL A 311 25.04 14.83 -17.74
CA VAL A 311 25.93 14.78 -18.93
C VAL A 311 25.40 15.70 -20.03
N LEU A 312 24.08 15.76 -20.26
CA LEU A 312 23.47 16.70 -21.21
C LEU A 312 23.52 18.16 -20.72
N MET A 313 23.58 18.42 -19.42
CA MET A 313 23.79 19.79 -18.90
C MET A 313 25.26 20.24 -18.93
N GLN A 314 26.22 19.31 -18.94
CA GLN A 314 27.64 19.65 -19.13
C GLN A 314 28.03 19.89 -20.60
N GLU A 315 27.24 19.41 -21.56
CA GLU A 315 27.46 19.71 -22.99
C GLU A 315 26.82 21.05 -23.45
N VAL A 316 25.98 21.68 -22.62
CA VAL A 316 25.31 22.96 -22.95
C VAL A 316 26.05 24.19 -22.37
N GLU A 317 27.13 24.01 -21.60
CA GLU A 317 28.05 25.09 -21.17
C GLU A 317 29.35 25.17 -22.00
N LEU A 318 29.41 24.47 -23.14
CA LEU A 318 30.56 24.49 -24.07
C LEU A 318 30.18 24.84 -25.53
N LEU A 319 29.04 25.52 -25.72
CA LEU A 319 28.65 26.26 -26.92
C LEU A 319 28.15 27.66 -26.54
#